data_AF-A0ABD7XIX3-F1
#
_entry.id   AF-A0ABD7XIX3-F1
#
_cell.length_a   1.000
_cell.length_b   1.000
_cell.length_c   1.000
_cell.angle_alpha   90.00
_cell.angle_beta   90.00
_cell.angle_gamma   90.00
#
_symmetry.space_group_name_H-M   'P 1'
#
loop_
_entity.id
_entity.type
_entity.pdbx_description
1 polymer ?
#
loop_
_entity_poly.entity_id
_entity_poly.type
_entity_poly.pdbx_seq_one_letter_code
_entity_poly.pdbx_strand_id
1 'polypeptide(L)' 'MSKSVSSDEFWAYLQREYFYRFPKATHDEAMAFLMRFTEVSKNSTKEGATIIEELFEEERQRRERR' A
#
# COMPACT_ATOMS: atom_id res chain seq x y z
N MET A 1 3.41 -6.70 -27.28
CA MET A 1 3.57 -5.39 -26.61
C MET A 1 3.38 -5.62 -25.12
N SER A 2 4.46 -5.73 -24.36
CA SER A 2 4.40 -5.82 -22.90
C SER A 2 3.91 -4.46 -22.39
N LYS A 3 2.68 -4.40 -21.85
CA LYS A 3 2.18 -3.21 -21.17
C LYS A 3 3.05 -3.01 -19.93
N SER A 4 4.04 -2.12 -20.02
CA SER A 4 4.71 -1.61 -18.83
C SER A 4 3.64 -0.90 -18.01
N VAL A 5 3.22 -1.49 -16.89
CA VAL A 5 2.39 -0.79 -15.91
C VAL A 5 3.15 0.48 -15.55
N SER A 6 2.56 1.64 -15.82
CA SER A 6 3.22 2.89 -15.45
C SER A 6 3.27 2.97 -13.93
N SER A 7 4.30 3.61 -13.38
CA SER A 7 4.40 3.82 -11.93
C SER A 7 3.12 4.45 -11.38
N ASP A 8 2.50 5.35 -12.15
CA ASP A 8 1.24 6.02 -11.80
C ASP A 8 0.05 5.05 -11.71
N GLU A 9 -0.04 4.07 -12.62
CA GLU A 9 -1.06 3.01 -12.56
C GLU A 9 -0.89 2.13 -11.32
N PHE A 10 0.36 1.82 -10.94
CA PHE A 10 0.64 1.06 -9.72
C PHE A 10 0.22 1.83 -8.45
N TRP A 11 0.56 3.11 -8.36
CA TRP A 11 0.19 3.93 -7.21
C TRP A 11 -1.33 4.13 -7.10
N ALA A 12 -2.00 4.35 -8.24
CA ALA A 12 -3.46 4.45 -8.29
C ALA A 12 -4.13 3.13 -7.88
N TYR A 13 -3.59 1.99 -8.32
CA TYR A 13 -4.05 0.67 -7.89
C TYR A 13 -3.91 0.50 -6.37
N LEU A 14 -2.73 0.78 -5.81
CA LEU A 14 -2.45 0.57 -4.40
C LEU A 14 -3.30 1.50 -3.51
N GLN A 15 -3.51 2.74 -3.95
CA GLN A 15 -4.42 3.67 -3.28
C GLN A 15 -5.87 3.19 -3.30
N ARG A 16 -6.35 2.67 -4.44
CA ARG A 16 -7.71 2.12 -4.57
C ARG A 16 -7.89 0.90 -3.67
N GLU A 17 -6.92 0.00 -3.65
CA GLU A 17 -6.91 -1.18 -2.80
C GLU A 17 -6.96 -0.79 -1.32
N TYR A 18 -6.24 0.28 -0.94
CA TYR A 18 -6.25 0.80 0.41
C TYR A 18 -7.64 1.26 0.87
N PHE A 19 -8.33 2.07 0.07
CA PHE A 19 -9.68 2.51 0.42
C PHE A 19 -10.71 1.38 0.34
N TYR A 20 -10.50 0.39 -0.51
CA TYR A 20 -11.34 -0.81 -0.54
C TYR A 20 -11.26 -1.59 0.77
N ARG A 21 -10.05 -1.80 1.31
CA ARG A 21 -9.85 -2.51 2.58
C ARG A 21 -10.20 -1.65 3.80
N PHE A 22 -10.04 -0.32 3.71
CA PHE A 22 -10.32 0.62 4.80
C PHE A 22 -11.23 1.78 4.35
N PRO A 23 -12.56 1.54 4.20
CA PRO A 23 -13.49 2.54 3.65
C PRO A 23 -13.63 3.82 4.50
N LYS A 24 -13.28 3.75 5.79
CA LYS A 24 -13.32 4.89 6.72
C LYS A 24 -11.98 5.63 6.82
N ALA A 25 -10.98 5.23 6.04
CA ALA A 25 -9.67 5.86 6.07
C ALA A 25 -9.69 7.26 5.46
N THR A 26 -8.84 8.15 5.97
CA THR A 26 -8.64 9.46 5.35
C THR A 26 -7.64 9.40 4.21
N HIS A 27 -7.61 10.45 3.39
CA HIS A 27 -6.60 10.59 2.33
C HIS A 27 -5.18 10.61 2.90
N ASP A 28 -4.96 11.28 4.03
CA ASP A 28 -3.65 11.34 4.69
C ASP A 28 -3.19 9.96 5.17
N GLU A 29 -4.11 9.13 5.67
CA GLU A 29 -3.80 7.75 6.05
C GLU A 29 -3.39 6.90 4.84
N ALA A 30 -4.07 7.08 3.70
CA ALA A 30 -3.67 6.43 2.45
C ALA A 30 -2.30 6.90 1.97
N MET A 31 -2.01 8.21 2.00
CA MET A 31 -0.69 8.74 1.63
C MET A 31 0.42 8.22 2.54
N ALA A 32 0.17 8.17 3.85
CA ALA A 32 1.10 7.58 4.82
C ALA A 32 1.41 6.12 4.48
N PHE A 33 0.40 5.34 4.10
CA PHE A 33 0.59 3.95 3.66
C PHE A 33 1.46 3.84 2.41
N LEU A 34 1.22 4.65 1.37
CA LEU A 34 2.01 4.63 0.13
C LEU A 34 3.48 5.03 0.38
N MET A 35 3.72 6.01 1.25
CA MET A 35 5.08 6.41 1.66
C MET A 35 5.78 5.26 2.39
N ARG A 36 5.11 4.58 3.32
CA ARG A 36 5.64 3.39 4.01
C ARG A 36 6.00 2.27 3.04
N PHE A 37 5.15 2.01 2.04
CA PHE A 37 5.46 1.03 0.98
C PHE A 37 6.75 1.40 0.23
N THR A 38 6.92 2.68 -0.13
CA THR A 38 8.14 3.16 -0.81
C THR A 38 9.39 2.98 0.05
N GLU A 39 9.29 3.19 1.36
CA GLU A 39 10.40 3.05 2.29
C GLU A 39 10.76 1.57 2.52
N VAL A 40 9.77 0.72 2.78
CA VAL A 40 9.98 -0.71 3.01
C VAL A 40 10.49 -1.40 1.74
N SER A 41 9.97 -1.06 0.56
CA SER A 41 10.44 -1.62 -0.71
C SER A 41 11.91 -1.29 -1.03
N LYS A 42 12.41 -0.12 -0.63
CA LYS A 42 13.83 0.25 -0.80
C LYS A 42 14.77 -0.54 0.10
N ASN A 43 14.30 -0.95 1.28
CA ASN A 43 15.10 -1.59 2.32
C ASN A 43 14.88 -3.11 2.42
N SER A 44 14.10 -3.69 1.51
CA SER A 44 13.68 -5.09 1.57
C SER A 44 14.16 -5.88 0.36
N THR A 45 14.52 -7.13 0.58
CA THR A 45 14.76 -8.12 -0.49
C THR A 45 13.50 -8.92 -0.84
N LYS A 46 12.37 -8.64 -0.17
CA LYS A 46 11.09 -9.32 -0.41
C LYS A 46 10.46 -8.84 -1.72
N GLU A 47 9.67 -9.71 -2.33
CA GLU A 47 8.84 -9.34 -3.47
C GLU A 47 7.83 -8.24 -3.08
N GLY A 48 7.55 -7.32 -4.00
CA GLY A 48 6.66 -6.19 -3.75
C GLY A 48 5.26 -6.61 -3.29
N ALA A 49 4.75 -7.74 -3.79
CA ALA A 49 3.46 -8.31 -3.38
C ALA A 49 3.45 -8.72 -1.90
N THR A 50 4.52 -9.34 -1.40
CA THR A 50 4.65 -9.70 0.02
C THR A 50 4.68 -8.46 0.90
N ILE A 51 5.40 -7.42 0.47
CA ILE A 51 5.47 -6.14 1.21
C ILE A 51 4.08 -5.48 1.30
N ILE A 52 3.31 -5.51 0.22
CA ILE A 52 1.95 -4.95 0.19
C ILE A 52 1.05 -5.65 1.21
N GLU A 53 1.02 -6.99 1.22
CA GLU A 53 0.16 -7.74 2.14
C GLU A 53 0.58 -7.58 3.60
N GLU A 54 1.88 -7.59 3.90
CA GLU A 54 2.40 -7.31 5.26
C GLU A 54 1.98 -5.92 5.75
N LEU A 55 2.13 -4.89 4.91
CA LEU A 55 1.71 -3.53 5.27
C LEU A 55 0.20 -3.42 5.47
N PHE A 56 -0.60 -4.14 4.69
CA PHE A 56 -2.04 -4.17 4.87
C PHE A 56 -2.45 -4.83 6.18
N GLU A 57 -1.78 -5.92 6.56
CA GLU A 57 -2.02 -6.60 7.82
C GLU A 57 -1.62 -5.73 9.02
N GLU A 58 -0.47 -5.05 8.94
CA GLU A 58 -0.06 -4.08 9.95
C GLU A 58 -1.06 -2.92 10.10
N GLU A 59 -1.56 -2.38 8.99
CA GLU A 59 -2.55 -1.30 9.02
C GLU A 59 -3.89 -1.78 9.60
N ARG A 60 -4.32 -3.01 9.30
CA ARG A 60 -5.49 -3.63 9.92
C ARG A 60 -5.32 -3.71 11.43
N GLN A 61 -4.22 -4.26 11.91
CA GLN A 61 -3.92 -4.37 13.34
C GLN A 61 -3.83 -3.00 14.02
N ARG A 62 -3.25 -2.00 13.36
CA ARG A 62 -3.19 -0.62 13.87
C ARG A 62 -4.58 -0.03 14.06
N ARG A 63 -5.52 -0.33 13.16
CA ARG A 63 -6.90 0.14 13.22
C ARG A 63 -7.75 -0.60 14.25
N GLU A 64 -7.52 -1.90 14.46
CA GLU A 64 -8.21 -2.69 15.50
C GLU A 64 -7.82 -2.28 16.92
N ARG A 65 -6.64 -1.67 17.10
CA ARG A 65 -6.16 -1.16 18.40
C ARG A 65 -6.67 0.25 18.74
N ARG A 66 -7.40 0.92 17.85
CA ARG A 66 -7.99 2.25 18.06
C ARG A 66 -9.46 2.14 18.44
#